data_AF-A3LT30-F1
#
_entry.id   AF-A3LT30-F1
#
_cell.length_a   1.000
_cell.length_b   1.000
_cell.length_c   1.000
_cell.angle_alpha   90.00
_cell.angle_beta   90.00
_cell.angle_gamma   90.00
#
_symmetry.space_group_name_H-M   'P 1'
#
loop_
_entity.id
_entity.type
_entity.pdbx_description
1 polymer ?
#
loop_
_entity_poly.entity_id
_entity_poly.type
_entity_poly.pdbx_seq_one_letter_code
_entity_poly.pdbx_strand_id
1 'polypeptide(L)'
;MDQLEEKYNRGFRHIEDFEEAFRVVRVEEDRYVGAHRLELPMIGARGVYGGHTAAQSLLVGIRCVRDDPSRADFLPESFHMYFIAAGDPRVPMSYEVAKLYDDENMSKRSIKVIQKGRVRSNVLVTMVKPGYKTQKAVDIAMPVPPLQLKYPDPNKLYQVHHTGYVRNAYSDEFVDYSLCPEEDALYPAERWITKIMRPHNQQSFKDPTNNYVALADLSDSALLTTMARVLHLPWNPTEDHPFEEIDHSKNAMSIMPITLNALHLFHYNAMSLDHHIYFHNDNIGEDIKSYDAVKDWLCLTYQMTRHRNSRTLVRGFMYNKKHQCVATIIQEGLTIMHDSVPEKVKL
;
A
#
# COMPACT_ATOMS: atom_id res chain seq x y z
N MET A 1 -11.23 10.17 -22.59
CA MET A 1 -10.13 10.16 -21.61
C MET A 1 -9.03 11.13 -22.03
N ASP A 2 -8.69 11.18 -23.32
CA ASP A 2 -7.59 11.99 -23.88
C ASP A 2 -7.58 13.47 -23.46
N GLN A 3 -8.72 14.18 -23.47
CA GLN A 3 -8.76 15.60 -23.06
C GLN A 3 -8.55 15.83 -21.54
N LEU A 4 -8.94 14.85 -20.70
CA LEU A 4 -8.74 14.90 -19.25
C LEU A 4 -7.30 14.52 -18.89
N GLU A 5 -6.74 13.52 -19.56
CA GLU A 5 -5.32 13.17 -19.48
C GLU A 5 -4.44 14.31 -19.97
N GLU A 6 -4.74 14.90 -21.12
CA GLU A 6 -3.97 16.01 -21.69
C GLU A 6 -4.03 17.25 -20.78
N LYS A 7 -5.15 17.50 -20.10
CA LYS A 7 -5.29 18.59 -19.11
C LYS A 7 -4.57 18.28 -17.79
N TYR A 8 -4.54 17.03 -17.34
CA TYR A 8 -3.80 16.60 -16.14
C TYR A 8 -2.29 16.54 -16.38
N ASN A 9 -1.87 16.11 -17.57
CA ASN A 9 -0.47 15.97 -17.99
C ASN A 9 0.10 17.25 -18.60
N ARG A 10 -0.71 18.28 -18.87
CA ARG A 10 -0.23 19.58 -19.38
C ARG A 10 0.79 20.18 -18.42
N GLY A 11 2.06 20.06 -18.79
CA GLY A 11 3.21 20.58 -18.04
C GLY A 11 3.85 19.60 -17.05
N PHE A 12 3.41 18.34 -16.98
CA PHE A 12 3.94 17.39 -16.01
C PHE A 12 4.38 16.08 -16.68
N ARG A 13 5.65 15.73 -16.49
CA ARG A 13 6.26 14.50 -16.98
C ARG A 13 6.26 13.46 -15.86
N HIS A 14 5.78 12.24 -16.14
CA HIS A 14 5.95 11.10 -15.25
C HIS A 14 7.45 10.80 -15.06
N ILE A 15 7.85 10.52 -13.83
CA ILE A 15 9.25 10.22 -13.48
C ILE A 15 9.37 8.70 -13.40
N GLU A 16 10.08 8.09 -14.34
CA GLU A 16 10.17 6.63 -14.44
C GLU A 16 10.94 5.99 -13.27
N ASP A 17 11.97 6.67 -12.76
CA ASP A 17 12.79 6.15 -11.67
C ASP A 17 12.11 6.39 -10.32
N PHE A 18 11.84 5.29 -9.60
CA PHE A 18 11.17 5.34 -8.30
C PHE A 18 11.97 6.15 -7.27
N GLU A 19 13.30 5.97 -7.17
CA GLU A 19 14.10 6.69 -6.16
C GLU A 19 14.05 8.20 -6.41
N GLU A 20 14.11 8.63 -7.68
CA GLU A 20 13.96 10.02 -8.06
C GLU A 20 12.55 10.54 -7.81
N ALA A 21 11.50 9.80 -8.18
CA ALA A 21 10.12 10.20 -7.98
C ALA A 21 9.79 10.48 -6.51
N PHE A 22 10.32 9.66 -5.60
CA PHE A 22 10.12 9.80 -4.17
C PHE A 22 11.15 10.69 -3.47
N ARG A 23 12.20 11.13 -4.17
CA ARG A 23 13.33 11.89 -3.58
C ARG A 23 12.84 13.07 -2.75
N VAL A 24 13.47 13.26 -1.60
CA VAL A 24 13.25 14.41 -0.71
C VAL A 24 14.51 15.23 -0.57
N VAL A 25 14.34 16.53 -0.37
CA VAL A 25 15.42 17.50 -0.15
C VAL A 25 15.30 18.04 1.26
N ARG A 26 16.37 17.92 2.05
CA ARG A 26 16.47 18.56 3.36
C ARG A 26 16.68 20.07 3.16
N VAL A 27 15.74 20.88 3.65
CA VAL A 27 15.78 22.35 3.49
C VAL A 27 16.23 23.04 4.77
N GLU A 28 15.96 22.44 5.93
CA GLU A 28 16.42 22.88 7.25
C GLU A 28 16.71 21.63 8.10
N GLU A 29 17.20 21.80 9.34
CA GLU A 29 17.65 20.67 10.17
C GLU A 29 16.59 19.58 10.29
N ASP A 30 15.34 19.92 10.56
CA ASP A 30 14.25 18.97 10.75
C ASP A 30 13.12 19.17 9.72
N ARG A 31 13.44 19.72 8.55
CA ARG A 31 12.45 19.97 7.49
C ARG A 31 12.90 19.46 6.14
N TYR A 32 11.98 18.79 5.48
CA TYR A 32 12.19 18.19 4.16
C TYR A 32 11.07 18.60 3.20
N VAL A 33 11.37 18.62 1.91
CA VAL A 33 10.39 18.85 0.85
C VAL A 33 10.58 17.77 -0.22
N GLY A 34 9.48 17.21 -0.72
CA GLY A 34 9.53 16.33 -1.89
C GLY A 34 10.15 17.07 -3.07
N ALA A 35 11.13 16.46 -3.74
CA ALA A 35 11.70 17.01 -4.96
C ALA A 35 10.65 17.15 -6.07
N HIS A 36 9.67 16.25 -6.04
CA HIS A 36 8.57 16.19 -6.98
C HIS A 36 7.23 16.07 -6.26
N ARG A 37 6.16 16.30 -7.03
CA ARG A 37 4.80 16.02 -6.60
C ARG A 37 4.54 14.51 -6.59
N LEU A 38 3.63 14.08 -5.72
CA LEU A 38 3.12 12.71 -5.72
C LEU A 38 1.89 12.58 -6.64
N GLU A 39 1.70 11.39 -7.20
CA GLU A 39 0.69 11.14 -8.24
C GLU A 39 -0.68 10.69 -7.68
N LEU A 40 -1.71 10.83 -8.50
CA LEU A 40 -3.03 10.25 -8.26
C LEU A 40 -3.01 8.73 -8.54
N PRO A 41 -3.82 7.92 -7.84
CA PRO A 41 -3.95 6.49 -8.16
C PRO A 41 -4.68 6.25 -9.49
N MET A 42 -5.48 7.22 -9.95
CA MET A 42 -6.12 7.22 -11.26
C MET A 42 -6.54 8.65 -11.61
N ILE A 43 -6.83 8.89 -12.89
CA ILE A 43 -7.44 10.14 -13.33
C ILE A 43 -8.81 10.32 -12.68
N GLY A 44 -9.06 11.50 -12.12
CA GLY A 44 -10.32 11.81 -11.43
C GLY A 44 -10.35 11.47 -9.94
N ALA A 45 -9.31 10.82 -9.40
CA ALA A 45 -9.19 10.59 -7.96
C ALA A 45 -9.14 11.92 -7.19
N ARG A 46 -9.71 11.92 -5.97
CA ARG A 46 -9.81 13.12 -5.12
C ARG A 46 -8.48 13.61 -4.56
N GLY A 47 -7.47 12.75 -4.48
CA GLY A 47 -6.19 13.10 -3.90
C GLY A 47 -5.09 12.12 -4.24
N VAL A 48 -3.87 12.53 -3.89
CA VAL A 48 -2.65 11.71 -3.97
C VAL A 48 -2.88 10.33 -3.38
N TYR A 49 -2.32 9.30 -4.02
CA TYR A 49 -2.40 7.93 -3.53
C TYR A 49 -1.73 7.80 -2.14
N GLY A 50 -2.40 7.09 -1.23
CA GLY A 50 -1.99 7.00 0.18
C GLY A 50 -0.61 6.34 0.33
N GLY A 51 -0.37 5.24 -0.39
CA GLY A 51 0.92 4.55 -0.45
C GLY A 51 2.07 5.47 -0.85
N HIS A 52 1.87 6.38 -1.81
CA HIS A 52 2.91 7.34 -2.18
C HIS A 52 3.26 8.27 -1.01
N THR A 53 2.24 8.72 -0.28
CA THR A 53 2.44 9.57 0.89
C THR A 53 3.14 8.80 2.02
N ALA A 54 2.77 7.54 2.24
CA ALA A 54 3.41 6.67 3.22
C ALA A 54 4.90 6.43 2.89
N ALA A 55 5.19 6.09 1.62
CA ALA A 55 6.54 5.85 1.12
C ALA A 55 7.44 7.07 1.29
N GLN A 56 7.03 8.25 0.80
CA GLN A 56 7.84 9.46 0.94
C GLN A 56 8.02 9.88 2.42
N SER A 57 7.00 9.67 3.26
CA SER A 57 7.10 9.96 4.70
C SER A 57 8.07 9.02 5.42
N LEU A 58 8.06 7.73 5.07
CA LEU A 58 9.03 6.76 5.60
C LEU A 58 10.45 7.13 5.17
N LEU A 59 10.65 7.51 3.89
CA LEU A 59 11.94 7.98 3.40
C LEU A 59 12.46 9.20 4.20
N VAL A 60 11.59 10.14 4.57
CA VAL A 60 11.96 11.26 5.45
C VAL A 60 12.41 10.78 6.83
N GLY A 61 11.68 9.83 7.43
CA GLY A 61 12.05 9.24 8.72
C GLY A 61 13.40 8.52 8.66
N ILE A 62 13.63 7.74 7.60
CA ILE A 62 14.90 7.04 7.33
C ILE A 62 16.05 8.04 7.21
N ARG A 63 15.90 9.09 6.38
CA ARG A 63 16.93 10.12 6.16
C ARG A 63 17.24 10.88 7.44
N CYS A 64 16.22 11.29 8.19
CA CYS A 64 16.40 12.01 9.45
C CYS A 64 17.24 11.23 10.48
N VAL A 65 17.18 9.89 10.48
CA VAL A 65 17.99 9.04 11.36
C VAL A 65 19.36 8.74 10.74
N ARG A 66 19.40 8.28 9.49
CA ARG A 66 20.62 7.75 8.86
C ARG A 66 21.56 8.82 8.30
N ASP A 67 21.14 10.08 8.20
CA ASP A 67 22.03 11.20 7.87
C ASP A 67 23.04 11.46 9.02
N ASP A 68 22.78 10.97 10.23
CA ASP A 68 23.77 10.89 11.31
C ASP A 68 24.70 9.69 11.09
N PRO A 69 26.03 9.88 10.91
CA PRO A 69 26.97 8.80 10.68
C PRO A 69 26.98 7.71 11.77
N SER A 70 26.62 8.05 13.02
CA SER A 70 26.55 7.10 14.13
C SER A 70 25.34 6.17 14.07
N ARG A 71 24.38 6.46 13.18
CA ARG A 71 23.11 5.72 13.00
C ARG A 71 22.87 5.35 11.54
N ALA A 72 23.90 5.43 10.70
CA ALA A 72 23.81 5.22 9.26
C ALA A 72 23.36 3.81 8.86
N ASP A 73 23.35 2.84 9.78
CA ASP A 73 22.91 1.46 9.57
C ASP A 73 21.49 1.17 10.10
N PHE A 74 20.85 2.09 10.83
CA PHE A 74 19.53 1.89 11.44
C PHE A 74 18.45 1.55 10.40
N LEU A 75 17.60 0.60 10.72
CA LEU A 75 16.53 0.09 9.85
C LEU A 75 15.15 0.46 10.39
N PRO A 76 14.14 0.66 9.52
CA PRO A 76 12.76 0.80 9.95
C PRO A 76 12.29 -0.43 10.71
N GLU A 77 11.69 -0.22 11.88
CA GLU A 77 11.04 -1.26 12.69
C GLU A 77 9.52 -1.11 12.62
N SER A 78 9.03 0.12 12.74
CA SER A 78 7.60 0.41 12.59
C SER A 78 7.35 1.79 11.98
N PHE A 79 6.24 1.87 11.26
CA PHE A 79 5.73 3.08 10.63
C PHE A 79 4.22 3.16 10.88
N HIS A 80 3.76 4.26 11.46
CA HIS A 80 2.35 4.47 11.77
C HIS A 80 1.91 5.80 11.19
N MET A 81 0.85 5.81 10.40
CA MET A 81 0.36 7.01 9.73
C MET A 81 -1.13 7.19 9.93
N TYR A 82 -1.55 8.42 10.19
CA TYR A 82 -2.95 8.85 10.16
C TYR A 82 -3.17 9.83 9.00
N PHE A 83 -4.13 9.54 8.14
CA PHE A 83 -4.58 10.42 7.07
C PHE A 83 -5.61 11.42 7.62
N ILE A 84 -5.36 12.72 7.41
CA ILE A 84 -6.24 13.81 7.88
C ILE A 84 -7.01 14.42 6.71
N ALA A 85 -6.34 14.62 5.57
CA ALA A 85 -6.97 15.20 4.38
C ALA A 85 -6.25 14.76 3.10
N ALA A 86 -7.00 14.70 2.01
CA ALA A 86 -6.50 14.38 0.68
C ALA A 86 -5.32 15.29 0.27
N GLY A 87 -4.27 14.67 -0.27
CA GLY A 87 -3.12 15.37 -0.85
C GLY A 87 -3.45 16.01 -2.19
N ASP A 88 -2.92 17.20 -2.45
CA ASP A 88 -3.04 17.90 -3.72
C ASP A 88 -1.94 17.44 -4.68
N PRO A 89 -2.26 16.81 -5.82
CA PRO A 89 -1.28 16.26 -6.76
C PRO A 89 -0.60 17.34 -7.61
N ARG A 90 -0.81 18.63 -7.33
CA ARG A 90 -0.19 19.74 -8.09
C ARG A 90 0.99 20.38 -7.37
N VAL A 91 1.20 20.05 -6.10
CA VAL A 91 2.26 20.63 -5.28
C VAL A 91 3.00 19.52 -4.52
N PRO A 92 4.34 19.61 -4.36
CA PRO A 92 5.09 18.67 -3.53
C PRO A 92 4.63 18.67 -2.07
N MET A 93 4.90 17.57 -1.38
CA MET A 93 4.71 17.47 0.07
C MET A 93 5.85 18.16 0.80
N SER A 94 5.55 18.79 1.94
CA SER A 94 6.56 19.27 2.90
C SER A 94 6.44 18.47 4.19
N TYR A 95 7.54 18.34 4.92
CA TYR A 95 7.65 17.50 6.09
C TYR A 95 8.35 18.25 7.21
N GLU A 96 7.77 18.21 8.41
CA GLU A 96 8.39 18.70 9.64
C GLU A 96 8.59 17.50 10.57
N VAL A 97 9.82 17.29 11.00
CA VAL A 97 10.20 16.16 11.83
C VAL A 97 10.45 16.62 13.28
N ALA A 98 9.93 15.88 14.25
CA ALA A 98 10.29 16.02 15.65
C ALA A 98 11.07 14.77 16.09
N LYS A 99 12.29 14.98 16.58
CA LYS A 99 13.12 13.93 17.18
C LYS A 99 12.59 13.64 18.59
N LEU A 100 11.89 12.52 18.76
CA LEU A 100 11.23 12.19 20.02
C LEU A 100 12.15 11.45 21.00
N TYR A 101 13.03 10.61 20.46
CA TYR A 101 13.91 9.74 21.24
C TYR A 101 15.09 9.28 20.39
N ASP A 102 16.28 9.23 20.99
CA ASP A 102 17.48 8.61 20.44
C ASP A 102 18.28 7.96 21.58
N ASP A 103 18.62 6.68 21.44
CA ASP A 103 19.65 6.02 22.22
C ASP A 103 20.65 5.30 21.27
N GLU A 104 21.42 4.34 21.79
CA GLU A 104 22.37 3.54 21.01
C GLU A 104 21.73 2.47 20.11
N ASN A 105 20.47 2.11 20.34
CA ASN A 105 19.78 0.99 19.70
C ASN A 105 18.51 1.39 18.95
N MET A 106 17.93 2.55 19.23
CA MET A 106 16.61 2.96 18.74
C MET A 106 16.49 4.48 18.58
N SER A 107 15.76 4.88 17.54
CA SER A 107 15.40 6.26 17.24
C SER A 107 13.91 6.36 16.94
N LYS A 108 13.23 7.38 17.49
CA LYS A 108 11.80 7.64 17.25
C LYS A 108 11.60 9.03 16.66
N ARG A 109 10.81 9.13 15.61
CA ARG A 109 10.49 10.37 14.90
C ARG A 109 8.98 10.55 14.80
N SER A 110 8.50 11.79 15.00
CA SER A 110 7.16 12.19 14.58
C SER A 110 7.28 13.10 13.37
N ILE A 111 6.48 12.87 12.33
CA ILE A 111 6.53 13.64 11.09
C ILE A 111 5.15 14.21 10.80
N LYS A 112 5.08 15.52 10.61
CA LYS A 112 3.90 16.19 10.06
C LYS A 112 4.06 16.31 8.56
N VAL A 113 3.10 15.78 7.80
CA VAL A 113 3.04 15.93 6.34
C VAL A 113 2.16 17.14 6.03
N ILE A 114 2.70 18.12 5.30
CA ILE A 114 2.10 19.44 5.12
C ILE A 114 2.00 19.78 3.64
N GLN A 115 0.86 20.33 3.23
CA GLN A 115 0.71 21.00 1.94
C GLN A 115 -0.13 22.26 2.10
N LYS A 116 0.33 23.36 1.48
CA LYS A 116 -0.37 24.67 1.52
C LYS A 116 -0.67 25.12 2.95
N GLY A 117 0.30 24.93 3.85
CA GLY A 117 0.19 25.30 5.27
C GLY A 117 -0.78 24.46 6.10
N ARG A 118 -1.31 23.34 5.57
CA ARG A 118 -2.24 22.45 6.27
C ARG A 118 -1.66 21.06 6.40
N VAL A 119 -1.85 20.46 7.57
CA VAL A 119 -1.46 19.07 7.81
C VAL A 119 -2.36 18.14 6.99
N ARG A 120 -1.75 17.23 6.25
CA ARG A 120 -2.41 16.18 5.47
C ARG A 120 -2.38 14.84 6.18
N SER A 121 -1.30 14.58 6.89
CA SER A 121 -1.11 13.35 7.66
C SER A 121 -0.14 13.58 8.82
N ASN A 122 -0.23 12.71 9.84
CA ASN A 122 0.76 12.60 10.91
C ASN A 122 1.36 11.20 10.88
N VAL A 123 2.65 11.11 11.17
CA VAL A 123 3.40 9.86 11.11
C VAL A 123 4.25 9.69 12.36
N LEU A 124 4.39 8.44 12.82
CA LEU A 124 5.42 8.01 13.76
C LEU A 124 6.28 6.94 13.10
N VAL A 125 7.59 7.08 13.23
CA VAL A 125 8.57 6.10 12.71
C VAL A 125 9.49 5.68 13.84
N THR A 126 9.66 4.37 14.00
CA THR A 126 10.70 3.78 14.85
C THR A 126 11.76 3.16 13.96
N MET A 127 13.01 3.52 14.22
CA MET A 127 14.18 2.96 13.58
C MET A 127 15.02 2.25 14.64
N VAL A 128 15.59 1.10 14.32
CA VAL A 128 16.41 0.32 15.24
C VAL A 128 17.77 -0.02 14.64
N LYS A 129 18.77 -0.16 15.50
CA LYS A 129 20.09 -0.63 15.10
C LYS A 129 19.98 -2.08 14.64
N PRO A 130 20.61 -2.46 13.52
CA PRO A 130 20.74 -3.85 13.16
C PRO A 130 21.42 -4.63 14.31
N GLY A 131 20.76 -5.67 14.82
CA GLY A 131 21.35 -6.63 15.75
C GLY A 131 20.65 -6.63 17.10
N TYR A 132 19.80 -5.64 17.32
CA TYR A 132 19.11 -5.46 18.58
C TYR A 132 18.13 -6.61 18.84
N LYS A 133 18.45 -7.44 19.85
CA LYS A 133 17.61 -8.54 20.33
C LYS A 133 17.36 -8.37 21.83
N THR A 134 16.16 -8.69 22.28
CA THR A 134 15.87 -8.83 23.71
C THR A 134 16.42 -10.17 24.23
N GLN A 135 16.59 -10.31 25.54
CA GLN A 135 17.39 -11.37 26.19
C GLN A 135 16.96 -12.83 25.91
N LYS A 136 15.80 -13.08 25.27
CA LYS A 136 15.39 -14.40 24.76
C LYS A 136 14.70 -14.24 23.41
N ALA A 137 15.33 -14.73 22.34
CA ALA A 137 14.73 -14.72 21.01
C ALA A 137 13.77 -15.91 20.84
N VAL A 138 12.48 -15.62 20.76
CA VAL A 138 11.45 -16.56 20.29
C VAL A 138 10.97 -16.03 18.95
N ASP A 139 11.18 -16.81 17.90
CA ASP A 139 10.82 -16.44 16.54
C ASP A 139 9.68 -17.33 16.06
N ILE A 140 8.48 -16.76 16.02
CA ILE A 140 7.24 -17.42 15.62
C ILE A 140 6.48 -16.47 14.69
N ALA A 141 6.23 -16.93 13.47
CA ALA A 141 5.50 -16.17 12.46
C ALA A 141 4.26 -16.94 11.97
N MET A 142 3.34 -16.22 11.33
CA MET A 142 2.26 -16.84 10.58
C MET A 142 2.81 -17.70 9.42
N PRO A 143 2.12 -18.80 9.06
CA PRO A 143 2.54 -19.62 7.92
C PRO A 143 2.45 -18.84 6.60
N VAL A 144 3.16 -19.35 5.60
CA VAL A 144 3.18 -18.82 4.23
C VAL A 144 1.81 -18.96 3.58
N PRO A 145 1.33 -17.97 2.80
CA PRO A 145 0.02 -18.06 2.15
C PRO A 145 -0.01 -19.13 1.03
N PRO A 146 -1.10 -19.89 0.86
CA PRO A 146 -1.21 -20.91 -0.19
C PRO A 146 -1.11 -20.39 -1.63
N LEU A 147 -1.53 -19.15 -1.91
CA LEU A 147 -1.51 -18.61 -3.29
C LEU A 147 -0.10 -18.60 -3.89
N GLN A 148 0.90 -18.24 -3.08
CA GLN A 148 2.31 -18.25 -3.48
C GLN A 148 2.79 -19.65 -3.86
N LEU A 149 2.21 -20.70 -3.27
CA LEU A 149 2.54 -22.10 -3.56
C LEU A 149 1.86 -22.60 -4.84
N LYS A 150 0.62 -22.18 -5.10
CA LYS A 150 -0.16 -22.60 -6.28
C LYS A 150 0.38 -21.96 -7.57
N TYR A 151 0.82 -20.70 -7.52
CA TYR A 151 1.28 -19.93 -8.68
C TYR A 151 2.72 -19.44 -8.49
N PRO A 152 3.74 -20.30 -8.69
CA PRO A 152 5.14 -19.94 -8.44
C PRO A 152 5.73 -18.92 -9.43
N ASP A 153 5.08 -18.68 -10.57
CA ASP A 153 5.48 -17.65 -11.56
C ASP A 153 4.39 -16.59 -11.72
N PRO A 154 4.46 -15.47 -10.97
CA PRO A 154 3.47 -14.39 -11.04
C PRO A 154 3.42 -13.68 -12.39
N ASN A 155 4.42 -13.86 -13.27
CA ASN A 155 4.41 -13.23 -14.58
C ASN A 155 3.36 -13.84 -15.54
N LYS A 156 2.79 -14.99 -15.20
CA LYS A 156 1.72 -15.65 -15.95
C LYS A 156 0.31 -15.25 -15.49
N LEU A 157 0.23 -14.53 -14.38
CA LEU A 157 -1.03 -14.00 -13.86
C LEU A 157 -1.46 -12.74 -14.62
N TYR A 158 -2.72 -12.35 -14.47
CA TYR A 158 -3.16 -11.03 -14.92
C TYR A 158 -2.36 -9.96 -14.20
N GLN A 159 -1.87 -8.97 -14.94
CA GLN A 159 -1.02 -7.91 -14.40
C GLN A 159 -1.62 -6.55 -14.75
N VAL A 160 -1.75 -5.69 -13.75
CA VAL A 160 -2.29 -4.34 -13.89
C VAL A 160 -1.38 -3.31 -13.23
N HIS A 161 -1.31 -2.14 -13.84
CA HIS A 161 -0.67 -0.98 -13.25
C HIS A 161 -1.68 -0.30 -12.33
N HIS A 162 -1.43 -0.33 -11.02
CA HIS A 162 -2.31 0.31 -10.04
C HIS A 162 -2.03 1.80 -9.94
N THR A 163 -0.75 2.17 -10.02
CA THR A 163 -0.25 3.54 -10.11
C THR A 163 0.93 3.56 -11.10
N GLY A 164 1.59 4.71 -11.28
CA GLY A 164 2.86 4.77 -12.02
C GLY A 164 3.98 3.91 -11.43
N TYR A 165 3.87 3.53 -10.15
CA TYR A 165 4.94 2.87 -9.39
C TYR A 165 4.54 1.52 -8.79
N VAL A 166 3.27 1.12 -8.85
CA VAL A 166 2.78 -0.14 -8.26
C VAL A 166 2.19 -1.03 -9.34
N ARG A 167 2.71 -2.25 -9.46
CA ARG A 167 2.16 -3.31 -10.30
C ARG A 167 1.55 -4.40 -9.43
N ASN A 168 0.30 -4.75 -9.71
CA ASN A 168 -0.38 -5.89 -9.08
C ASN A 168 -0.48 -7.05 -10.08
N ALA A 169 -0.49 -8.26 -9.54
CA ALA A 169 -0.73 -9.51 -10.21
C ALA A 169 -1.74 -10.36 -9.42
N TYR A 170 -2.69 -10.99 -10.12
CA TYR A 170 -3.79 -11.72 -9.49
C TYR A 170 -4.21 -12.94 -10.32
N SER A 171 -4.65 -13.99 -9.64
CA SER A 171 -5.04 -15.27 -10.27
C SER A 171 -6.50 -15.27 -10.70
N ASP A 172 -6.91 -16.27 -11.49
CA ASP A 172 -8.31 -16.45 -11.89
C ASP A 172 -9.24 -16.51 -10.66
N GLU A 173 -8.82 -17.08 -9.54
CA GLU A 173 -9.60 -17.15 -8.29
C GLU A 173 -9.82 -15.81 -7.60
N PHE A 174 -8.83 -14.92 -7.72
CA PHE A 174 -9.00 -13.55 -7.27
C PHE A 174 -10.05 -12.86 -8.14
N VAL A 175 -10.13 -13.26 -9.41
CA VAL A 175 -10.99 -12.64 -10.41
C VAL A 175 -12.42 -13.19 -10.33
N ASP A 176 -12.57 -14.49 -10.41
CA ASP A 176 -13.84 -15.16 -10.30
C ASP A 176 -13.93 -15.87 -8.96
N TYR A 177 -14.66 -15.28 -8.01
CA TYR A 177 -14.86 -15.90 -6.71
C TYR A 177 -15.67 -17.21 -6.77
N SER A 178 -16.38 -17.50 -7.87
CA SER A 178 -17.07 -18.78 -8.06
C SER A 178 -16.10 -19.96 -8.23
N LEU A 179 -14.83 -19.67 -8.55
CA LEU A 179 -13.75 -20.65 -8.56
C LEU A 179 -13.24 -21.00 -7.15
N CYS A 180 -13.79 -20.38 -6.11
CA CYS A 180 -13.47 -20.61 -4.70
C CYS A 180 -14.72 -21.03 -3.91
N PRO A 181 -15.42 -22.12 -4.29
CA PRO A 181 -16.66 -22.54 -3.61
C PRO A 181 -16.45 -22.86 -2.12
N GLU A 182 -15.22 -23.17 -1.69
CA GLU A 182 -14.88 -23.36 -0.29
C GLU A 182 -15.03 -22.08 0.55
N GLU A 183 -14.94 -20.90 -0.06
CA GLU A 183 -15.09 -19.61 0.63
C GLU A 183 -16.54 -19.33 1.04
N ASP A 184 -17.52 -20.02 0.45
CA ASP A 184 -18.95 -19.88 0.79
C ASP A 184 -19.28 -20.41 2.19
N ALA A 185 -18.44 -21.29 2.73
CA ALA A 185 -18.56 -21.81 4.09
C ALA A 185 -17.96 -20.88 5.16
N LEU A 186 -17.30 -19.79 4.75
CA LEU A 186 -16.59 -18.86 5.63
C LEU A 186 -17.35 -17.54 5.75
N TYR A 187 -17.31 -16.93 6.94
CA TYR A 187 -17.72 -15.52 7.05
C TYR A 187 -16.77 -14.63 6.23
N PRO A 188 -17.22 -13.50 5.66
CA PRO A 188 -16.33 -12.61 4.91
C PRO A 188 -15.07 -12.18 5.68
N ALA A 189 -15.19 -11.99 6.99
CA ALA A 189 -14.06 -11.64 7.86
C ALA A 189 -13.01 -12.75 8.04
N GLU A 190 -13.36 -14.00 7.71
CA GLU A 190 -12.46 -15.16 7.77
C GLU A 190 -11.77 -15.43 6.43
N ARG A 191 -12.25 -14.84 5.33
CA ARG A 191 -11.69 -15.03 3.99
C ARG A 191 -10.34 -14.33 3.86
N TRP A 192 -9.32 -15.11 3.55
CA TRP A 192 -7.99 -14.60 3.23
C TRP A 192 -7.92 -14.26 1.75
N ILE A 193 -7.67 -12.98 1.45
CA ILE A 193 -7.39 -12.55 0.09
C ILE A 193 -5.89 -12.40 -0.07
N THR A 194 -5.37 -12.94 -1.16
CA THR A 194 -3.94 -12.85 -1.46
C THR A 194 -3.74 -12.20 -2.82
N LYS A 195 -2.76 -11.30 -2.90
CA LYS A 195 -2.35 -10.64 -4.13
C LYS A 195 -0.84 -10.60 -4.22
N ILE A 196 -0.35 -10.51 -5.45
CA ILE A 196 1.08 -10.44 -5.73
C ILE A 196 1.38 -9.05 -6.30
N MET A 197 2.49 -8.44 -5.90
CA MET A 197 2.81 -7.08 -6.27
C MET A 197 4.31 -6.87 -6.37
N ARG A 198 4.69 -5.83 -7.11
CA ARG A 198 6.06 -5.31 -7.12
C ARG A 198 6.06 -3.84 -7.52
N PRO A 199 7.11 -3.09 -7.19
CA PRO A 199 7.32 -1.77 -7.72
C PRO A 199 7.47 -1.85 -9.24
N HIS A 200 6.94 -0.85 -9.93
CA HIS A 200 7.24 -0.59 -11.32
C HIS A 200 8.48 0.30 -11.38
N ASN A 201 9.66 -0.32 -11.43
CA ASN A 201 10.93 0.38 -11.65
C ASN A 201 11.81 -0.44 -12.60
N GLN A 202 12.62 0.24 -13.42
CA GLN A 202 13.46 -0.45 -14.41
C GLN A 202 14.72 -1.07 -13.79
N GLN A 203 15.21 -0.50 -12.69
CA GLN A 203 16.48 -0.88 -12.08
C GLN A 203 16.30 -1.13 -10.58
N SER A 204 17.17 -1.97 -10.02
CA SER A 204 17.30 -2.12 -8.57
C SER A 204 17.58 -0.78 -7.91
N PHE A 205 17.12 -0.61 -6.69
CA PHE A 205 17.43 0.60 -5.91
C PHE A 205 18.93 0.70 -5.61
N LYS A 206 19.48 1.91 -5.76
CA LYS A 206 20.87 2.21 -5.38
C LYS A 206 21.03 2.19 -3.88
N ASP A 207 20.04 2.71 -3.15
CA ASP A 207 19.98 2.65 -1.70
C ASP A 207 19.06 1.48 -1.27
N PRO A 208 19.59 0.41 -0.64
CA PRO A 208 18.79 -0.73 -0.22
C PRO A 208 17.65 -0.37 0.76
N THR A 209 17.73 0.76 1.46
CA THR A 209 16.63 1.22 2.32
C THR A 209 15.36 1.57 1.55
N ASN A 210 15.48 1.83 0.25
CA ASN A 210 14.31 2.03 -0.61
C ASN A 210 13.49 0.75 -0.82
N ASN A 211 13.99 -0.44 -0.45
CA ASN A 211 13.13 -1.63 -0.32
C ASN A 211 12.01 -1.37 0.69
N TYR A 212 12.29 -0.77 1.87
CA TYR A 212 11.24 -0.44 2.85
C TYR A 212 10.30 0.65 2.36
N VAL A 213 10.83 1.65 1.64
CA VAL A 213 10.04 2.71 1.02
C VAL A 213 9.07 2.11 -0.01
N ALA A 214 9.55 1.16 -0.81
CA ALA A 214 8.71 0.39 -1.73
C ALA A 214 7.67 -0.46 -1.00
N LEU A 215 8.02 -1.16 0.09
CA LEU A 215 7.04 -1.87 0.91
C LEU A 215 5.93 -0.94 1.39
N ALA A 216 6.27 0.27 1.85
CA ALA A 216 5.29 1.26 2.27
C ALA A 216 4.36 1.68 1.11
N ASP A 217 4.90 1.89 -0.09
CA ASP A 217 4.08 2.22 -1.28
C ASP A 217 3.13 1.09 -1.69
N LEU A 218 3.65 -0.13 -1.69
CA LEU A 218 2.95 -1.35 -2.09
C LEU A 218 1.86 -1.75 -1.08
N SER A 219 2.11 -1.54 0.21
CA SER A 219 1.24 -2.00 1.29
C SER A 219 -0.15 -1.36 1.32
N ASP A 220 -0.31 -0.11 0.87
CA ASP A 220 -1.62 0.56 0.77
C ASP A 220 -2.34 0.25 -0.56
N SER A 221 -1.73 -0.56 -1.43
CA SER A 221 -2.38 -0.92 -2.69
C SER A 221 -3.49 -1.91 -2.39
N ALA A 222 -4.62 -1.86 -3.09
CA ALA A 222 -5.51 -3.01 -3.19
C ALA A 222 -6.02 -3.63 -1.87
N LEU A 223 -6.03 -2.90 -0.74
CA LEU A 223 -6.59 -3.36 0.53
C LEU A 223 -8.08 -3.02 0.59
N LEU A 224 -8.42 -1.75 0.82
CA LEU A 224 -9.82 -1.33 0.89
C LEU A 224 -10.54 -1.49 -0.46
N THR A 225 -9.80 -1.37 -1.57
CA THR A 225 -10.37 -1.37 -2.93
C THR A 225 -10.81 -2.76 -3.42
N THR A 226 -10.56 -3.82 -2.65
CA THR A 226 -10.88 -5.21 -2.98
C THR A 226 -11.96 -5.82 -2.07
N MET A 227 -12.61 -5.01 -1.23
CA MET A 227 -13.73 -5.45 -0.38
C MET A 227 -14.84 -6.11 -1.20
N ALA A 228 -15.07 -5.67 -2.43
CA ALA A 228 -15.99 -6.35 -3.34
C ALA A 228 -15.65 -7.84 -3.54
N ARG A 229 -14.36 -8.19 -3.66
CA ARG A 229 -13.91 -9.59 -3.75
C ARG A 229 -14.04 -10.34 -2.44
N VAL A 230 -13.86 -9.69 -1.29
CA VAL A 230 -14.07 -10.31 0.04
C VAL A 230 -15.54 -10.65 0.25
N LEU A 231 -16.43 -9.73 -0.11
CA LEU A 231 -17.87 -9.86 0.05
C LEU A 231 -18.54 -10.71 -1.06
N HIS A 232 -17.78 -11.16 -2.06
CA HIS A 232 -18.32 -11.79 -3.27
C HIS A 232 -19.43 -10.95 -3.92
N LEU A 233 -19.23 -9.63 -3.99
CA LEU A 233 -20.12 -8.77 -4.78
C LEU A 233 -20.01 -9.20 -6.24
N PRO A 234 -21.13 -9.35 -6.98
CA PRO A 234 -21.06 -9.57 -8.41
C PRO A 234 -20.34 -8.41 -9.08
N TRP A 235 -19.48 -8.74 -10.02
CA TRP A 235 -18.61 -7.77 -10.68
C TRP A 235 -19.32 -6.94 -11.73
N ASN A 236 -20.64 -6.87 -11.69
CA ASN A 236 -21.44 -6.21 -12.69
C ASN A 236 -22.39 -5.17 -12.07
N PRO A 237 -21.84 -4.03 -11.65
CA PRO A 237 -22.61 -2.98 -11.01
C PRO A 237 -23.32 -2.11 -12.04
N THR A 238 -24.58 -1.83 -11.78
CA THR A 238 -25.37 -0.82 -12.48
C THR A 238 -25.54 0.38 -11.55
N GLU A 239 -25.21 1.59 -12.03
CA GLU A 239 -25.37 2.84 -11.28
C GLU A 239 -26.87 3.22 -11.16
N ASP A 240 -27.64 2.90 -12.20
CA ASP A 240 -29.06 3.26 -12.35
C ASP A 240 -30.02 2.06 -12.27
N HIS A 241 -29.51 0.84 -12.01
CA HIS A 241 -30.31 -0.39 -11.97
C HIS A 241 -29.97 -1.25 -10.73
N PRO A 242 -30.77 -2.28 -10.39
CA PRO A 242 -30.41 -3.27 -9.39
C PRO A 242 -29.19 -4.09 -9.83
N PHE A 243 -28.32 -4.50 -8.89
CA PHE A 243 -27.10 -5.27 -9.16
C PHE A 243 -27.34 -6.66 -9.83
N GLU A 244 -28.57 -7.17 -9.79
CA GLU A 244 -28.95 -8.39 -10.53
C GLU A 244 -29.09 -8.17 -12.04
N GLU A 245 -29.20 -6.92 -12.51
CA GLU A 245 -29.28 -6.59 -13.93
C GLU A 245 -27.89 -6.55 -14.56
N ILE A 246 -27.61 -7.50 -15.46
CA ILE A 246 -26.28 -7.68 -16.05
C ILE A 246 -26.01 -6.63 -17.13
N ASP A 247 -25.15 -5.65 -16.85
CA ASP A 247 -24.53 -4.78 -17.86
C ASP A 247 -23.16 -5.33 -18.31
N HIS A 248 -23.14 -6.07 -19.42
CA HIS A 248 -21.90 -6.65 -19.94
C HIS A 248 -20.79 -5.62 -20.25
N SER A 249 -21.15 -4.34 -20.44
CA SER A 249 -20.15 -3.27 -20.64
C SER A 249 -19.48 -2.79 -19.36
N LYS A 250 -20.04 -3.14 -18.19
CA LYS A 250 -19.58 -2.74 -16.85
C LYS A 250 -19.07 -3.91 -16.00
N ASN A 251 -18.86 -5.07 -16.62
CA ASN A 251 -18.29 -6.23 -15.95
C ASN A 251 -16.84 -5.94 -15.52
N ALA A 252 -16.58 -5.89 -14.21
CA ALA A 252 -15.28 -5.67 -13.62
C ALA A 252 -14.28 -6.78 -14.00
N MET A 253 -14.73 -7.98 -14.39
CA MET A 253 -13.85 -9.00 -14.99
C MET A 253 -13.15 -8.44 -16.24
N SER A 254 -13.88 -7.66 -17.04
CA SER A 254 -13.39 -7.04 -18.28
C SER A 254 -12.62 -5.74 -18.03
N ILE A 255 -12.87 -5.05 -16.92
CA ILE A 255 -12.25 -3.75 -16.60
C ILE A 255 -11.01 -3.90 -15.72
N MET A 256 -10.93 -4.91 -14.87
CA MET A 256 -9.79 -5.14 -13.97
C MET A 256 -8.43 -5.24 -14.67
N PRO A 257 -8.31 -5.84 -15.87
CA PRO A 257 -7.07 -5.78 -16.64
C PRO A 257 -6.59 -4.34 -16.93
N ILE A 258 -7.48 -3.35 -16.86
CA ILE A 258 -7.18 -1.92 -17.05
C ILE A 258 -6.95 -1.25 -15.69
N THR A 259 -7.84 -1.44 -14.71
CA THR A 259 -7.68 -0.86 -13.38
C THR A 259 -8.31 -1.71 -12.28
N LEU A 260 -7.52 -2.07 -11.27
CA LEU A 260 -8.00 -2.78 -10.08
C LEU A 260 -8.99 -1.94 -9.26
N ASN A 261 -8.97 -0.62 -9.44
CA ASN A 261 -9.87 0.27 -8.73
C ASN A 261 -11.33 0.15 -9.16
N ALA A 262 -11.61 -0.46 -10.31
CA ALA A 262 -12.98 -0.71 -10.76
C ALA A 262 -13.80 -1.50 -9.72
N LEU A 263 -13.15 -2.35 -8.92
CA LEU A 263 -13.80 -3.15 -7.87
C LEU A 263 -14.53 -2.31 -6.83
N HIS A 264 -14.00 -1.13 -6.47
CA HIS A 264 -14.66 -0.25 -5.50
C HIS A 264 -15.49 0.83 -6.18
N LEU A 265 -14.98 1.47 -7.24
CA LEU A 265 -15.59 2.67 -7.84
C LEU A 265 -17.07 2.52 -8.18
N PHE A 266 -17.52 1.30 -8.46
CA PHE A 266 -18.90 1.04 -8.79
C PHE A 266 -19.78 0.59 -7.61
N HIS A 267 -19.18 0.07 -6.54
CA HIS A 267 -19.90 -0.51 -5.40
C HIS A 267 -19.85 0.38 -4.16
N TYR A 268 -18.72 1.05 -3.93
CA TYR A 268 -18.49 1.83 -2.71
C TYR A 268 -17.33 2.81 -2.88
N ASN A 269 -17.37 3.89 -2.12
CA ASN A 269 -16.24 4.78 -2.00
C ASN A 269 -15.31 4.30 -0.88
N ALA A 270 -14.02 4.19 -1.16
CA ALA A 270 -12.98 3.84 -0.20
C ALA A 270 -12.03 5.02 0.10
N MET A 271 -11.66 5.19 1.38
CA MET A 271 -10.66 6.15 1.82
C MET A 271 -9.92 5.64 3.06
N SER A 272 -8.58 5.61 3.01
CA SER A 272 -7.74 5.23 4.16
C SER A 272 -7.86 6.27 5.29
N LEU A 273 -7.99 5.79 6.54
CA LEU A 273 -7.98 6.62 7.75
C LEU A 273 -6.63 6.57 8.44
N ASP A 274 -6.05 5.38 8.53
CA ASP A 274 -4.70 5.14 9.04
C ASP A 274 -3.99 4.05 8.23
N HIS A 275 -2.69 3.88 8.47
CA HIS A 275 -1.89 2.81 7.87
C HIS A 275 -0.66 2.53 8.72
N HIS A 276 -0.59 1.33 9.27
CA HIS A 276 0.48 0.90 10.16
C HIS A 276 1.24 -0.27 9.54
N ILE A 277 2.56 -0.20 9.58
CA ILE A 277 3.47 -1.20 9.07
C ILE A 277 4.46 -1.55 10.17
N TYR A 278 4.62 -2.84 10.43
CA TYR A 278 5.66 -3.40 11.29
C TYR A 278 6.59 -4.20 10.38
N PHE A 279 7.85 -3.79 10.31
CA PHE A 279 8.84 -4.43 9.46
C PHE A 279 9.52 -5.55 10.24
N HIS A 280 9.56 -6.75 9.67
CA HIS A 280 10.20 -7.90 10.28
C HIS A 280 11.64 -7.98 9.78
N ASN A 281 12.58 -7.64 10.66
CA ASN A 281 14.01 -7.63 10.40
C ASN A 281 14.71 -8.84 11.08
N ASP A 282 14.11 -10.02 10.94
CA ASP A 282 14.45 -11.24 11.69
C ASP A 282 15.93 -11.67 11.52
N ASN A 283 16.45 -11.58 10.29
CA ASN A 283 17.86 -11.75 9.91
C ASN A 283 18.48 -10.40 9.57
N ILE A 284 18.63 -9.62 10.62
CA ILE A 284 19.37 -8.37 10.71
C ILE A 284 20.56 -8.30 9.73
N GLY A 285 20.53 -7.32 8.82
CA GLY A 285 21.61 -7.04 7.87
C GLY A 285 21.63 -7.97 6.64
N GLU A 286 20.97 -9.12 6.71
CA GLU A 286 20.70 -10.00 5.58
C GLU A 286 19.33 -9.71 4.95
N ASP A 287 18.28 -9.42 5.74
CA ASP A 287 16.91 -9.29 5.23
C ASP A 287 16.72 -8.14 4.24
N ILE A 288 17.29 -6.97 4.52
CA ILE A 288 17.27 -5.84 3.57
C ILE A 288 18.00 -6.17 2.25
N LYS A 289 18.93 -7.13 2.28
CA LYS A 289 19.66 -7.64 1.11
C LYS A 289 19.07 -8.94 0.57
N SER A 290 18.10 -9.55 1.27
CA SER A 290 17.62 -10.90 0.99
C SER A 290 16.62 -10.91 -0.17
N TYR A 291 16.09 -9.74 -0.51
CA TYR A 291 15.25 -9.50 -1.67
C TYR A 291 15.52 -8.11 -2.27
N ASP A 292 15.24 -8.02 -3.56
CA ASP A 292 15.21 -6.77 -4.31
C ASP A 292 13.75 -6.56 -4.70
N ALA A 293 13.07 -5.61 -4.05
CA ALA A 293 11.64 -5.43 -4.23
C ALA A 293 11.28 -5.16 -5.70
N VAL A 294 12.19 -4.57 -6.50
CA VAL A 294 11.97 -4.29 -7.92
C VAL A 294 12.01 -5.58 -8.76
N LYS A 295 12.97 -6.47 -8.47
CA LYS A 295 13.15 -7.72 -9.23
C LYS A 295 12.24 -8.85 -8.75
N ASP A 296 11.92 -8.85 -7.47
CA ASP A 296 11.19 -9.91 -6.80
C ASP A 296 9.72 -9.54 -6.64
N TRP A 297 8.85 -10.49 -6.98
CA TRP A 297 7.44 -10.36 -6.63
C TRP A 297 7.25 -10.58 -5.13
N LEU A 298 6.48 -9.68 -4.50
CA LEU A 298 6.07 -9.77 -3.11
C LEU A 298 4.61 -10.22 -3.04
N CYS A 299 4.29 -11.01 -2.02
CA CYS A 299 2.93 -11.52 -1.81
C CYS A 299 2.32 -10.81 -0.60
N LEU A 300 1.13 -10.20 -0.73
CA LEU A 300 0.37 -9.66 0.40
C LEU A 300 -0.87 -10.53 0.58
N THR A 301 -0.98 -11.18 1.74
CA THR A 301 -2.22 -11.81 2.18
C THR A 301 -2.88 -10.94 3.23
N TYR A 302 -4.20 -10.82 3.22
CA TYR A 302 -4.93 -9.97 4.17
C TYR A 302 -6.35 -10.46 4.42
N GLN A 303 -6.91 -10.01 5.53
CA GLN A 303 -8.30 -10.19 5.91
C GLN A 303 -8.93 -8.86 6.28
N MET A 304 -10.21 -8.71 5.92
CA MET A 304 -11.05 -7.61 6.41
C MET A 304 -11.74 -8.07 7.69
N THR A 305 -11.06 -7.92 8.82
CA THR A 305 -11.47 -8.53 10.10
C THR A 305 -12.76 -7.95 10.66
N ARG A 306 -13.17 -6.75 10.21
CA ARG A 306 -14.38 -6.10 10.66
C ARG A 306 -14.83 -5.04 9.65
N HIS A 307 -16.12 -5.05 9.30
CA HIS A 307 -16.78 -3.92 8.67
C HIS A 307 -17.97 -3.48 9.51
N ARG A 308 -18.00 -2.23 9.99
CA ARG A 308 -19.17 -1.68 10.70
C ARG A 308 -19.13 -0.16 10.74
N ASN A 309 -20.29 0.46 10.56
CA ASN A 309 -20.45 1.91 10.46
C ASN A 309 -19.57 2.51 9.35
N SER A 310 -19.58 1.84 8.18
CA SER A 310 -18.80 2.21 6.99
C SER A 310 -17.30 2.30 7.24
N ARG A 311 -16.79 1.55 8.21
CA ARG A 311 -15.36 1.41 8.48
C ARG A 311 -14.95 -0.04 8.35
N THR A 312 -13.94 -0.29 7.54
CA THR A 312 -13.32 -1.60 7.34
C THR A 312 -11.95 -1.63 8.01
N LEU A 313 -11.74 -2.57 8.94
CA LEU A 313 -10.44 -2.88 9.50
C LEU A 313 -9.82 -4.04 8.73
N VAL A 314 -8.56 -3.86 8.34
CA VAL A 314 -7.77 -4.80 7.57
C VAL A 314 -6.52 -5.17 8.33
N ARG A 315 -6.17 -6.46 8.32
CA ARG A 315 -4.85 -6.95 8.72
C ARG A 315 -4.21 -7.69 7.56
N GLY A 316 -2.93 -7.46 7.31
CA GLY A 316 -2.20 -8.08 6.21
C GLY A 316 -0.77 -8.47 6.58
N PHE A 317 -0.21 -9.39 5.81
CA PHE A 317 1.13 -9.94 5.97
C PHE A 317 1.80 -10.00 4.60
N MET A 318 2.97 -9.38 4.48
CA MET A 318 3.72 -9.32 3.24
C MET A 318 4.88 -10.31 3.26
N TYR A 319 5.05 -11.07 2.19
CA TYR A 319 6.05 -12.13 2.08
C TYR A 319 6.97 -11.89 0.88
N ASN A 320 8.24 -12.20 1.05
CA ASN A 320 9.23 -12.17 -0.03
C ASN A 320 9.20 -13.47 -0.88
N LYS A 321 10.02 -13.54 -1.93
CA LYS A 321 10.15 -14.74 -2.78
C LYS A 321 10.65 -16.00 -2.06
N LYS A 322 11.29 -15.84 -0.89
CA LYS A 322 11.74 -16.94 -0.03
C LYS A 322 10.68 -17.34 0.99
N HIS A 323 9.48 -16.78 0.88
CA HIS A 323 8.33 -17.06 1.73
C HIS A 323 8.50 -16.59 3.19
N GLN A 324 9.39 -15.63 3.43
CA GLN A 324 9.55 -15.01 4.75
C GLN A 324 8.59 -13.84 4.86
N CYS A 325 7.87 -13.73 5.98
CA CYS A 325 7.03 -12.58 6.27
C CYS A 325 7.93 -11.38 6.58
N VAL A 326 7.96 -10.38 5.71
CA VAL A 326 8.83 -9.20 5.83
C VAL A 326 8.13 -7.99 6.44
N ALA A 327 6.80 -7.97 6.44
CA ALA A 327 6.04 -6.94 7.13
C ALA A 327 4.63 -7.39 7.54
N THR A 328 4.12 -6.85 8.65
CA THR A 328 2.71 -6.89 9.04
C THR A 328 2.08 -5.52 8.86
N ILE A 329 0.87 -5.49 8.32
CA ILE A 329 0.12 -4.28 7.97
C ILE A 329 -1.21 -4.26 8.74
N ILE A 330 -1.57 -3.12 9.31
CA ILE A 330 -2.90 -2.86 9.87
C ILE A 330 -3.41 -1.53 9.29
N GLN A 331 -4.65 -1.52 8.81
CA GLN A 331 -5.27 -0.34 8.22
C GLN A 331 -6.77 -0.33 8.47
N GLU A 332 -7.30 0.79 8.93
CA GLU A 332 -8.72 1.12 8.90
C GLU A 332 -9.00 2.13 7.78
N GLY A 333 -10.13 1.96 7.12
CA GLY A 333 -10.60 2.90 6.10
C GLY A 333 -12.10 3.07 6.13
N LEU A 334 -12.55 4.22 5.64
CA LEU A 334 -13.94 4.43 5.29
C LEU A 334 -14.26 3.66 4.01
N THR A 335 -15.35 2.92 4.04
CA THR A 335 -15.89 2.13 2.93
C THR A 335 -17.39 2.35 2.90
N ILE A 336 -17.82 3.32 2.09
CA ILE A 336 -19.22 3.78 2.03
C ILE A 336 -19.87 3.15 0.81
N MET A 337 -20.71 2.14 1.05
CA MET A 337 -21.49 1.47 0.01
C MET A 337 -22.40 2.45 -0.73
N HIS A 338 -22.51 2.28 -2.04
CA HIS A 338 -23.49 2.97 -2.85
C HIS A 338 -24.90 2.42 -2.56
N ASP A 339 -25.92 3.23 -2.81
CA ASP A 339 -27.31 2.86 -2.54
C ASP A 339 -27.78 1.68 -3.42
N SER A 340 -27.19 1.52 -4.61
CA SER A 340 -27.46 0.40 -5.52
C SER A 340 -26.95 -0.95 -5.01
N VAL A 341 -26.04 -0.96 -4.01
CA VAL A 341 -25.57 -2.21 -3.39
C VAL A 341 -26.66 -2.73 -2.44
N PRO A 342 -27.12 -3.98 -2.60
CA PRO A 342 -28.20 -4.55 -1.80
C PRO A 342 -27.86 -4.69 -0.33
N GLU A 343 -28.88 -4.54 0.52
CA GLU A 343 -28.73 -4.74 1.96
C GLU A 343 -28.26 -6.15 2.34
N LYS A 344 -28.67 -7.19 1.62
CA LYS A 344 -28.24 -8.57 1.86
C LYS A 344 -26.73 -8.78 1.74
N VAL A 345 -26.02 -7.87 1.06
CA VAL A 345 -24.55 -7.94 0.90
C VAL A 345 -23.79 -6.93 1.78
N LYS A 346 -24.50 -6.19 2.63
CA LYS A 346 -23.93 -5.27 3.64
C LYS A 346 -23.62 -5.96 4.97
N LEU A 347 -23.64 -7.31 5.01
CA LEU A 347 -23.54 -8.16 6.20
C LEU A 347 -22.09 -8.48 6.60
#